data_AF-A0A1A7NQU0-F1
#
_entry.id   AF-A0A1A7NQU0-F1
#
_cell.length_a   1.000
_cell.length_b   1.000
_cell.length_c   1.000
_cell.angle_alpha   90.00
_cell.angle_beta   90.00
_cell.angle_gamma   90.00
#
_symmetry.space_group_name_H-M   'P 1'
#
loop_
_entity.id
_entity.type
_entity.pdbx_description
1 polymer ?
#
loop_
_entity_poly.entity_id
_entity_poly.type
_entity_poly.pdbx_seq_one_letter_code
_entity_poly.pdbx_strand_id
1 'polypeptide(L)'
;MKKDEKALHYQRDKQRFADTLKKGLIAKGYQARGNVLEREFNLRYRGTPITPHTAAKWLRGESIPRLDKLRTLAIWLNVALTTFVSNETLEKLEEGEARRSSPLEKYRWEKLSDNKDKALFNHFLALPEAQQNVVREVIIALYKRYCEK
;
A
#
# COMPACT_ATOMS: atom_id res chain seq x y z
N MET A 1 -20.99 -11.17 17.09
CA MET A 1 -20.10 -10.24 17.83
C MET A 1 -20.85 -8.96 18.12
N LYS A 2 -20.86 -8.52 19.37
CA LYS A 2 -21.61 -7.33 19.81
C LYS A 2 -20.94 -6.06 19.28
N LYS A 3 -21.71 -4.98 19.07
CA LYS A 3 -21.24 -3.71 18.49
C LYS A 3 -20.07 -3.10 19.29
N ASP A 4 -20.10 -3.27 20.61
CA ASP A 4 -19.11 -2.71 21.54
C ASP A 4 -17.74 -3.41 21.44
N GLU A 5 -17.73 -4.73 21.20
CA GLU A 5 -16.50 -5.50 21.03
C GLU A 5 -15.74 -5.08 19.75
N LYS A 6 -16.48 -4.82 18.67
CA LYS A 6 -15.90 -4.35 17.40
C LYS A 6 -15.27 -2.96 17.54
N ALA A 7 -15.91 -2.06 18.28
CA ALA A 7 -15.38 -0.72 18.54
C ALA A 7 -14.09 -0.79 19.37
N LEU A 8 -14.06 -1.65 20.38
CA LEU A 8 -12.87 -1.89 21.20
C LEU A 8 -11.72 -2.47 20.37
N HIS A 9 -12.01 -3.45 19.50
CA HIS A 9 -11.01 -4.05 18.61
C HIS A 9 -10.40 -3.01 17.65
N TYR A 10 -11.24 -2.17 17.03
CA TYR A 10 -10.75 -1.12 16.14
C TYR A 10 -9.90 -0.06 16.87
N GLN A 11 -10.25 0.27 18.11
CA GLN A 11 -9.43 1.18 18.93
C GLN A 11 -8.05 0.58 19.22
N ARG A 12 -7.97 -0.73 19.52
CA ARG A 12 -6.69 -1.43 19.70
C ARG A 12 -5.86 -1.42 18.42
N ASP A 13 -6.47 -1.65 17.27
CA ASP A 13 -5.77 -1.59 15.98
C ASP A 13 -5.21 -0.20 15.68
N LYS A 14 -5.93 0.88 16.04
CA LYS A 14 -5.40 2.25 15.87
C LYS A 14 -4.14 2.50 16.70
N GLN A 15 -4.11 1.99 17.93
CA GLN A 15 -2.93 2.10 18.80
C GLN A 15 -1.79 1.21 18.28
N ARG A 16 -2.09 -0.04 17.92
CA ARG A 16 -1.13 -0.96 17.30
C ARG A 16 -0.48 -0.37 16.05
N PHE A 17 -1.27 0.25 15.18
CA PHE A 17 -0.80 0.94 13.99
C PHE A 17 0.17 2.06 14.36
N ALA A 18 -0.19 2.93 15.30
CA ALA A 18 0.63 4.06 15.73
C ALA A 18 1.96 3.61 16.35
N ASP A 19 1.95 2.57 17.19
CA ASP A 19 3.16 2.04 17.82
C ASP A 19 4.09 1.39 16.79
N THR A 20 3.52 0.63 15.85
CA THR A 20 4.28 0.01 14.75
C THR A 20 4.90 1.08 13.86
N LEU A 21 4.16 2.14 13.56
CA LEU A 21 4.63 3.27 12.77
C LEU A 21 5.80 3.99 13.44
N LYS A 22 5.68 4.31 14.74
CA LYS A 22 6.77 4.94 15.51
C LYS A 22 8.01 4.06 15.54
N LYS A 23 7.86 2.77 15.84
CA LYS A 23 8.98 1.81 15.87
C LYS A 23 9.66 1.71 14.51
N GLY A 24 8.89 1.61 13.43
CA GLY A 24 9.42 1.56 12.07
C GLY A 24 10.18 2.82 11.68
N LEU A 25 9.67 4.01 12.03
CA LEU A 25 10.38 5.28 11.79
C LEU A 25 11.71 5.33 12.53
N ILE A 26 11.72 5.00 13.82
CA ILE A 26 12.94 5.00 14.65
C ILE A 26 13.95 3.98 14.10
N ALA A 27 13.51 2.78 13.74
CA ALA A 27 14.37 1.75 13.16
C ALA A 27 15.00 2.16 11.82
N LYS A 28 14.35 3.04 11.07
CA LYS A 28 14.88 3.63 9.82
C LYS A 28 15.66 4.93 10.05
N GLY A 29 15.86 5.36 11.29
CA GLY A 29 16.63 6.56 11.65
C GLY A 29 15.85 7.87 11.61
N TYR A 30 14.51 7.82 11.52
CA TYR A 30 13.66 9.01 11.49
C TYR A 30 13.07 9.32 12.87
N GLN A 31 12.94 10.61 13.17
CA GLN A 31 12.18 11.06 14.34
C GLN A 31 10.68 10.83 14.12
N ALA A 32 9.99 10.30 15.13
CA ALA A 32 8.54 10.10 15.11
C ALA A 32 7.76 11.41 15.29
N ARG A 33 7.91 12.36 14.35
CA ARG A 33 7.26 13.67 14.33
C ARG A 33 6.38 13.83 13.09
N GLY A 34 5.27 14.54 13.22
CA GLY A 34 4.29 14.74 12.15
C GLY A 34 4.89 15.30 10.86
N ASN A 35 5.68 16.38 10.95
CA ASN A 35 6.30 17.01 9.77
C ASN A 35 7.35 16.10 9.10
N VAL A 36 8.10 15.31 9.88
CA VAL A 36 9.10 14.38 9.34
C VAL A 36 8.40 13.24 8.60
N LEU A 37 7.39 12.64 9.24
CA LEU A 37 6.58 11.59 8.63
C LEU A 37 5.89 12.08 7.37
N GLU A 38 5.25 13.24 7.39
CA GLU A 38 4.56 13.81 6.23
C GLU A 38 5.51 13.99 5.05
N ARG A 39 6.63 14.69 5.24
CA ARG A 39 7.61 14.93 4.18
C ARG A 39 8.11 13.63 3.56
N GLU A 40 8.58 12.71 4.40
CA GLU A 40 9.16 11.45 3.93
C GLU A 40 8.12 10.52 3.30
N PHE A 41 6.89 10.52 3.82
CA PHE A 41 5.78 9.78 3.23
C PHE A 41 5.41 10.33 1.85
N ASN A 42 5.24 11.66 1.74
CA ASN A 42 4.82 12.31 0.50
C ASN A 42 5.86 12.15 -0.63
N LEU A 43 7.15 12.10 -0.31
CA LEU A 43 8.20 11.79 -1.29
C LEU A 43 8.07 10.38 -1.91
N ARG A 44 7.39 9.45 -1.22
CA ARG A 44 7.25 8.04 -1.63
C ARG A 44 5.85 7.73 -2.14
N TYR A 45 4.87 8.57 -1.82
CA TYR A 45 3.47 8.34 -2.15
C TYR A 45 3.06 9.04 -3.45
N ARG A 46 2.50 8.27 -4.39
CA ARG A 46 2.10 8.79 -5.73
C ARG A 46 0.64 9.26 -5.82
N GLY A 47 -0.14 9.13 -4.74
CA GLY A 47 -1.52 9.62 -4.71
C GLY A 47 -1.62 11.01 -4.08
N THR A 48 -2.81 11.34 -3.56
CA THR A 48 -3.03 12.61 -2.84
C THR A 48 -2.10 12.71 -1.60
N PRO A 49 -1.25 13.75 -1.52
CA PRO A 49 -0.34 13.92 -0.39
C PRO A 49 -1.11 14.07 0.92
N ILE A 50 -0.45 13.74 2.03
CA ILE A 50 -1.00 13.96 3.37
C ILE A 50 -0.51 15.29 3.94
N THR A 51 -1.25 15.82 4.91
CA THR A 51 -0.83 17.01 5.66
C THR A 51 -0.04 16.61 6.91
N PRO A 52 0.75 17.53 7.51
CA PRO A 52 1.41 17.25 8.78
C PRO A 52 0.43 16.93 9.91
N HIS A 53 -0.77 17.52 9.87
CA HIS A 53 -1.85 17.20 10.81
C HIS A 53 -2.29 15.74 10.67
N THR A 54 -2.48 15.25 9.44
CA THR A 54 -2.81 13.85 9.16
C THR A 54 -1.72 12.91 9.67
N ALA A 55 -0.45 13.22 9.38
CA ALA A 55 0.68 12.43 9.86
C ALA A 55 0.74 12.39 11.40
N ALA A 56 0.47 13.51 12.07
CA ALA A 56 0.41 13.57 13.53
C ALA A 56 -0.75 12.73 14.10
N LYS A 57 -1.93 12.70 13.44
CA LYS A 57 -3.05 11.82 13.83
C LYS A 57 -2.68 10.34 13.76
N TRP A 58 -1.91 9.94 12.74
CA TRP A 58 -1.43 8.57 12.61
C TRP A 58 -0.48 8.20 13.75
N LEU A 59 0.47 9.08 14.08
CA LEU A 59 1.40 8.86 15.20
C LEU A 59 0.69 8.84 16.57
N ARG A 60 -0.46 9.50 16.72
CA ARG A 60 -1.25 9.43 17.97
C ARG A 60 -2.24 8.27 18.05
N GLY A 61 -2.36 7.47 16.98
CA GLY A 61 -3.34 6.37 16.93
C GLY A 61 -4.78 6.88 16.94
N GLU A 62 -5.03 8.06 16.38
CA GLU A 62 -6.37 8.62 16.24
C GLU A 62 -7.08 8.10 14.99
N SER A 63 -6.31 7.66 13.99
CA SER A 63 -6.83 7.11 12.73
C SER A 63 -5.85 6.11 12.11
N ILE A 64 -6.41 5.14 11.39
CA ILE A 64 -5.67 4.25 10.49
C ILE A 64 -5.83 4.79 9.05
N PRO A 65 -4.75 4.89 8.26
CA PRO A 65 -4.83 5.29 6.86
C PRO A 65 -5.64 4.31 6.01
N ARG A 66 -5.99 4.76 4.81
CA ARG A 66 -6.49 3.85 3.76
C ARG A 66 -5.38 2.90 3.30
N LEU A 67 -5.79 1.85 2.59
CA LEU A 67 -4.91 0.74 2.21
C LEU A 67 -3.73 1.15 1.31
N ASP A 68 -3.97 1.99 0.31
CA ASP A 68 -2.97 2.69 -0.51
C ASP A 68 -1.80 3.27 0.32
N LYS A 69 -2.15 4.06 1.33
CA LYS A 69 -1.19 4.75 2.21
C LYS A 69 -0.56 3.78 3.20
N LEU A 70 -1.33 2.81 3.71
CA LEU A 70 -0.81 1.77 4.60
C LEU A 70 0.23 0.89 3.91
N ARG A 71 0.00 0.51 2.64
CA ARG A 71 0.97 -0.21 1.80
C ARG A 71 2.24 0.58 1.57
N THR A 72 2.11 1.89 1.33
CA THR A 72 3.26 2.77 1.15
C THR A 72 4.13 2.82 2.42
N LEU A 73 3.49 2.92 3.60
CA LEU A 73 4.20 2.83 4.89
C LEU A 73 4.86 1.47 5.09
N ALA A 74 4.15 0.38 4.79
CA ALA A 74 4.66 -0.98 4.91
C ALA A 74 5.91 -1.22 4.05
N ILE A 75 5.87 -0.82 2.78
CA ILE A 75 7.01 -0.93 1.86
C ILE A 75 8.17 -0.07 2.35
N TRP A 76 7.91 1.20 2.69
CA TRP A 76 8.97 2.11 3.12
C TRP A 76 9.66 1.64 4.40
N LEU A 77 8.89 1.24 5.41
CA LEU A 77 9.40 0.84 6.71
C LEU A 77 9.84 -0.62 6.75
N ASN A 78 9.60 -1.38 5.68
CA ASN A 78 9.85 -2.82 5.57
C ASN A 78 9.14 -3.62 6.68
N VAL A 79 7.84 -3.36 6.86
CA VAL A 79 7.00 -3.98 7.89
C VAL A 79 5.73 -4.52 7.24
N ALA A 80 5.32 -5.74 7.58
CA ALA A 80 4.12 -6.35 7.01
C ALA A 80 2.83 -5.61 7.43
N LEU A 81 1.82 -5.61 6.54
CA LEU A 81 0.51 -4.99 6.82
C LEU A 81 -0.16 -5.57 8.07
N THR A 82 -0.05 -6.87 8.25
CA THR A 82 -0.59 -7.61 9.40
C THR A 82 0.12 -7.27 10.71
N THR A 83 1.28 -6.62 10.66
CA THR A 83 1.95 -6.06 11.84
C THR A 83 1.35 -4.72 12.24
N PHE A 84 0.94 -3.89 11.27
CA PHE A 84 0.29 -2.61 11.53
C PHE A 84 -1.12 -2.76 12.08
N VAL A 85 -1.91 -3.67 11.53
CA VAL A 85 -3.33 -3.87 11.85
C VAL A 85 -3.67 -5.36 11.89
N SER A 86 -4.72 -5.75 12.60
CA SER A 86 -5.24 -7.11 12.59
C SER A 86 -5.67 -7.55 11.18
N ASN A 87 -5.76 -8.87 10.95
CA ASN A 87 -6.27 -9.42 9.69
C ASN A 87 -7.72 -8.95 9.42
N GLU A 88 -8.59 -8.92 10.44
CA GLU A 88 -9.98 -8.44 10.30
C GLU A 88 -10.03 -6.98 9.84
N THR A 89 -9.15 -6.11 10.34
CA THR A 89 -9.09 -4.72 9.90
C THR A 89 -8.48 -4.60 8.50
N LEU A 90 -7.49 -5.43 8.18
CA LEU A 90 -6.88 -5.47 6.85
C LEU A 90 -7.91 -5.86 5.77
N GLU A 91 -8.69 -6.92 6.02
CA GLU A 91 -9.77 -7.38 5.12
C GLU A 91 -10.77 -6.23 4.84
N LYS A 92 -11.20 -5.50 5.87
CA LYS A 92 -12.09 -4.33 5.70
C LYS A 92 -11.47 -3.22 4.87
N LEU A 93 -10.17 -2.98 5.02
CA LEU A 93 -9.45 -1.99 4.23
C LEU A 93 -9.35 -2.41 2.76
N GLU A 94 -9.14 -3.71 2.50
CA GLU A 94 -9.12 -4.33 1.17
C GLU A 94 -10.49 -4.26 0.49
N GLU A 95 -11.56 -4.64 1.19
CA GLU A 95 -12.93 -4.47 0.69
C GLU A 95 -13.27 -3.00 0.41
N GLY A 96 -12.81 -2.09 1.26
CA GLY A 96 -12.98 -0.66 1.08
C GLY A 96 -12.23 -0.12 -0.13
N GLU A 97 -11.07 -0.68 -0.45
CA GLU A 97 -10.30 -0.33 -1.64
C GLU A 97 -10.91 -0.93 -2.91
N ALA A 98 -11.28 -2.22 -2.88
CA ALA A 98 -11.92 -2.90 -4.02
C ALA A 98 -13.22 -2.22 -4.47
N ARG A 99 -13.96 -1.61 -3.55
CA ARG A 99 -15.15 -0.79 -3.86
C ARG A 99 -14.84 0.54 -4.55
N ARG A 100 -13.61 1.05 -4.41
CA ARG A 100 -13.17 2.34 -4.97
C ARG A 100 -12.34 2.18 -6.24
N SER A 101 -11.67 1.04 -6.40
CA SER A 101 -10.91 0.73 -7.61
C SER A 101 -11.87 0.55 -8.78
N SER A 102 -11.51 1.09 -9.95
CA SER A 102 -12.24 0.81 -11.18
C SER A 102 -12.29 -0.71 -11.41
N PRO A 103 -13.41 -1.29 -11.90
CA PRO A 103 -13.49 -2.70 -12.28
C PRO A 103 -12.32 -3.14 -13.17
N LEU A 104 -11.80 -2.26 -14.04
CA LEU A 104 -10.62 -2.53 -14.86
C LEU A 104 -9.34 -2.73 -14.04
N GLU A 105 -9.11 -1.96 -12.98
CA GLU A 105 -7.90 -2.11 -12.16
C GLU A 105 -7.91 -3.39 -11.32
N LYS A 106 -9.08 -3.73 -10.77
CA LYS A 106 -9.27 -4.99 -10.04
C LYS A 106 -9.07 -6.21 -10.95
N TYR A 107 -9.64 -6.18 -12.16
CA TYR A 107 -9.46 -7.24 -13.16
C TYR A 107 -7.99 -7.42 -13.56
N ARG A 108 -7.21 -6.33 -13.64
CA ARG A 108 -5.79 -6.42 -14.02
C ARG A 108 -4.94 -7.20 -13.02
N TRP A 109 -5.16 -7.02 -11.72
CA TRP A 109 -4.36 -7.70 -10.68
C TRP A 109 -4.87 -9.11 -10.36
N GLU A 110 -6.18 -9.35 -10.44
CA GLU A 110 -6.75 -10.69 -10.30
C GLU A 110 -6.30 -11.62 -11.44
N LYS A 111 -6.17 -11.10 -12.67
CA LYS A 111 -5.67 -11.88 -13.81
C LYS A 111 -4.18 -12.23 -13.67
N LEU A 112 -3.35 -11.29 -13.21
CA LEU A 112 -1.92 -11.50 -12.89
C LEU A 112 -1.66 -12.49 -11.73
N SER A 113 -2.70 -12.91 -11.01
CA SER A 113 -2.58 -13.89 -9.92
C SER A 113 -2.48 -15.33 -10.40
N ASP A 114 -2.75 -15.60 -11.69
CA ASP A 114 -2.55 -16.92 -12.30
C ASP A 114 -1.07 -17.32 -12.25
N ASN A 115 -0.80 -18.59 -11.97
CA ASN A 115 0.56 -19.12 -11.83
C ASN A 115 1.39 -18.91 -13.11
N LYS A 116 0.75 -18.86 -14.28
CA LYS A 116 1.42 -18.58 -15.56
C LYS A 116 1.95 -17.15 -15.64
N ASP A 117 1.17 -16.18 -15.20
CA ASP A 117 1.55 -14.77 -15.21
C ASP A 117 2.64 -14.48 -14.17
N LYS A 118 2.59 -15.14 -13.01
CA LYS A 118 3.67 -15.08 -12.01
C LYS A 118 5.00 -15.63 -12.55
N ALA A 119 4.95 -16.76 -13.24
CA ALA A 119 6.15 -17.32 -13.88
C ALA A 119 6.69 -16.36 -14.93
N LEU A 120 5.85 -15.82 -15.82
CA LEU A 120 6.25 -14.86 -16.84
C LEU A 120 6.91 -13.61 -16.23
N PHE A 121 6.34 -13.07 -15.14
CA PHE A 121 6.92 -11.94 -14.42
C PHE A 121 8.30 -12.24 -13.84
N ASN A 122 8.49 -13.43 -13.25
CA ASN A 122 9.80 -13.84 -12.74
C ASN A 122 10.85 -13.94 -13.85
N HIS A 123 10.48 -14.47 -15.02
CA HIS A 123 11.39 -14.51 -16.18
C HIS A 123 11.73 -13.10 -16.65
N PHE A 124 10.74 -12.21 -16.76
CA PHE A 124 10.97 -10.81 -17.13
C PHE A 124 11.96 -10.11 -16.18
N LEU A 125 11.82 -10.31 -14.86
CA LEU A 125 12.73 -9.73 -13.87
C LEU A 125 14.15 -10.32 -13.92
N ALA A 126 14.30 -11.56 -14.39
CA ALA A 126 15.60 -12.20 -14.57
C ALA A 126 16.35 -11.72 -15.83
N LEU A 127 15.69 -11.01 -16.75
CA LEU A 127 16.33 -10.48 -17.96
C LEU A 127 17.26 -9.31 -17.63
N PRO A 128 18.37 -9.13 -18.38
CA PRO A 128 19.16 -7.90 -18.36
C PRO A 128 18.33 -6.65 -18.70
N GLU A 129 18.71 -5.49 -18.16
CA GLU A 129 17.96 -4.23 -18.29
C GLU A 129 17.64 -3.85 -19.75
N ALA A 130 18.60 -4.04 -20.67
CA ALA A 130 18.40 -3.80 -22.09
C ALA A 130 17.24 -4.63 -22.67
N GLN A 131 17.13 -5.90 -22.27
CA GLN A 131 16.07 -6.81 -22.74
C GLN A 131 14.73 -6.50 -22.07
N GLN A 132 14.74 -6.10 -20.80
CA GLN A 132 13.52 -5.63 -20.13
C GLN A 132 12.92 -4.41 -20.85
N ASN A 133 13.76 -3.48 -21.30
CA ASN A 133 13.30 -2.28 -22.00
C ASN A 133 12.64 -2.62 -23.34
N VAL A 134 13.21 -3.55 -24.11
CA VAL A 134 12.58 -4.05 -25.34
C VAL A 134 11.19 -4.65 -25.06
N VAL A 135 11.08 -5.50 -24.04
CA VAL A 135 9.78 -6.12 -23.68
C VAL A 135 8.76 -5.05 -23.25
N ARG A 136 9.17 -4.03 -22.48
CA ARG A 136 8.30 -2.90 -22.11
C ARG A 136 7.80 -2.16 -23.34
N GLU A 137 8.68 -1.87 -24.30
CA GLU A 137 8.31 -1.18 -25.54
C GLU A 137 7.31 -1.99 -26.36
N VAL A 138 7.53 -3.31 -26.52
CA VAL A 138 6.60 -4.20 -27.22
C VAL A 138 5.23 -4.18 -26.56
N ILE A 139 5.16 -4.31 -25.23
CA ILE A 139 3.90 -4.27 -24.48
C ILE A 139 3.18 -2.93 -24.68
N ILE A 140 3.91 -1.81 -24.60
CA ILE A 140 3.34 -0.47 -24.80
C ILE A 140 2.83 -0.30 -26.23
N ALA A 141 3.59 -0.74 -27.24
CA ALA A 141 3.22 -0.64 -28.64
C ALA A 141 1.94 -1.44 -28.94
N LEU A 142 1.86 -2.68 -28.43
CA LEU A 142 0.67 -3.51 -28.55
C LEU A 142 -0.54 -2.89 -27.85
N TYR A 143 -0.35 -2.31 -26.66
CA TYR A 143 -1.43 -1.64 -25.93
C TYR A 143 -1.96 -0.41 -26.67
N LYS A 144 -1.07 0.48 -27.14
CA LYS A 144 -1.46 1.66 -27.94
C LYS A 144 -2.28 1.24 -29.16
N ARG A 145 -1.80 0.25 -29.91
CA ARG A 145 -2.50 -0.27 -31.09
C ARG A 145 -3.87 -0.88 -30.77
N TYR A 146 -4.01 -1.47 -29.60
CA TYR A 146 -5.29 -2.02 -29.13
C TYR A 146 -6.30 -0.92 -28.77
N CYS A 147 -5.84 0.18 -28.15
CA CYS A 147 -6.70 1.29 -27.73
C CYS A 147 -7.05 2.30 -28.85
N GLU A 148 -6.33 2.29 -29.97
CA GLU A 148 -6.62 3.12 -31.15
C GLU A 148 -7.69 2.51 -32.09
N LYS A 149 -8.36 1.42 -31.68
CA LYS A 149 -9.54 0.86 -32.34
C LYS A 149 -10.82 1.38 -31.69
#